data_AF-A0A1G0W869-F1
#
_entry.id   AF-A0A1G0W869-F1
#
_cell.length_a   1.000
_cell.length_b   1.000
_cell.length_c   1.000
_cell.angle_alpha   90.00
_cell.angle_beta   90.00
_cell.angle_gamma   90.00
#
_symmetry.space_group_name_H-M   'P 1'
#
loop_
_entity.id
_entity.type
_entity.pdbx_description
1 polymer ?
#
loop_
_entity_poly.entity_id
_entity_poly.type
_entity_poly.pdbx_seq_one_letter_code
_entity_poly.pdbx_strand_id
1 'polypeptide(L)'
;MDKEIRELAGNLVSLGAKAVCLYSKEVDAVIDSDSKDKHLIEMLLDGMLGFCWDKNMLKLYKKLCRYYYGIDSYAIASYVIAYREMWDSESLRK
;
A
#
# COMPACT_ATOMS: atom_id res chain seq x y z
N MET A 1 -19.23 13.72 -18.77
CA MET A 1 -17.97 13.04 -18.36
C MET A 1 -17.40 12.41 -19.60
N ASP A 2 -16.23 12.89 -20.03
CA ASP A 2 -15.57 12.51 -21.27
C ASP A 2 -15.38 10.98 -21.39
N LYS A 3 -15.53 10.44 -22.59
CA LYS A 3 -15.38 9.00 -22.85
C LYS A 3 -13.96 8.54 -22.55
N GLU A 4 -12.95 9.36 -22.88
CA GLU A 4 -11.55 9.05 -22.63
C GLU A 4 -11.25 9.00 -21.14
N ILE A 5 -11.83 9.91 -20.35
CA ILE A 5 -11.72 9.92 -18.88
C ILE A 5 -12.33 8.63 -18.30
N ARG A 6 -13.45 8.15 -18.84
CA ARG A 6 -14.08 6.89 -18.39
C ARG A 6 -13.20 5.68 -18.67
N GLU A 7 -12.60 5.61 -19.84
CA GLU A 7 -11.70 4.52 -20.22
C GLU A 7 -10.44 4.51 -19.36
N LEU A 8 -9.82 5.68 -19.15
CA LEU A 8 -8.68 5.83 -18.26
C LEU A 8 -9.00 5.43 -16.82
N ALA A 9 -10.15 5.85 -16.29
CA ALA A 9 -10.60 5.44 -14.96
C ALA A 9 -10.82 3.92 -14.86
N GLY A 10 -11.41 3.30 -15.88
CA GLY A 10 -11.58 1.85 -15.95
C GLY A 10 -10.24 1.10 -15.96
N ASN A 11 -9.28 1.60 -16.74
CA ASN A 11 -7.93 1.04 -16.79
C ASN A 11 -7.23 1.17 -15.44
N LEU A 12 -7.34 2.31 -14.76
CA LEU A 12 -6.78 2.52 -13.42
C LEU A 12 -7.35 1.53 -12.41
N VAL A 13 -8.68 1.36 -12.38
CA VAL A 13 -9.34 0.36 -11.51
C VAL A 13 -8.83 -1.04 -11.79
N SER A 14 -8.71 -1.42 -13.08
CA SER A 14 -8.19 -2.74 -13.47
C SER A 14 -6.74 -2.95 -13.04
N LEU A 15 -5.92 -1.89 -13.09
CA LEU A 15 -4.53 -1.91 -12.67
C LEU A 15 -4.42 -2.08 -11.16
N GLY A 16 -5.22 -1.33 -10.39
CA GLY A 16 -5.30 -1.47 -8.94
C GLY A 16 -5.67 -2.90 -8.51
N ALA A 17 -6.69 -3.49 -9.14
CA ALA A 17 -7.10 -4.86 -8.85
C ALA A 17 -5.99 -5.89 -9.13
N LYS A 18 -5.26 -5.73 -10.24
CA LYS A 18 -4.10 -6.58 -10.57
C LYS A 18 -2.97 -6.40 -9.55
N ALA A 19 -2.66 -5.16 -9.18
CA ALA A 19 -1.64 -4.85 -8.17
C ALA A 19 -1.99 -5.52 -6.84
N VAL A 20 -3.23 -5.39 -6.36
CA VAL A 20 -3.70 -6.05 -5.13
C VAL A 20 -3.50 -7.56 -5.19
N CYS A 21 -3.83 -8.20 -6.31
CA CYS A 21 -3.65 -9.65 -6.47
C CYS A 21 -2.17 -10.07 -6.36
N LEU A 22 -1.26 -9.31 -6.97
CA LEU A 22 0.18 -9.60 -6.92
C LEU A 22 0.74 -9.35 -5.53
N TYR A 23 0.53 -8.16 -4.97
CA TYR A 23 1.04 -7.79 -3.65
C TYR A 23 0.48 -8.68 -2.55
N SER A 24 -0.76 -9.18 -2.66
CA SER A 24 -1.31 -10.10 -1.65
C SER A 24 -0.44 -11.34 -1.51
N LYS A 25 0.01 -11.91 -2.63
CA LYS A 25 0.86 -13.12 -2.61
C LYS A 25 2.21 -12.84 -1.97
N GLU A 26 2.83 -11.71 -2.30
CA GLU A 26 4.12 -11.32 -1.73
C GLU A 26 4.02 -11.04 -0.22
N VAL A 27 2.98 -10.31 0.20
CA VAL A 27 2.73 -10.01 1.62
C VAL A 27 2.44 -11.28 2.41
N ASP A 28 1.63 -12.18 1.85
CA ASP A 28 1.33 -13.46 2.49
C ASP A 28 2.61 -14.31 2.60
N ALA A 29 3.44 -14.37 1.55
CA ALA A 29 4.72 -15.07 1.59
C ALA A 29 5.67 -14.51 2.66
N VAL A 30 5.78 -13.18 2.81
CA VAL A 30 6.59 -12.54 3.86
C VAL A 30 6.10 -12.92 5.25
N ILE A 31 4.78 -12.87 5.47
CA ILE A 31 4.20 -13.13 6.80
C ILE A 31 4.27 -14.62 7.14
N ASP A 32 3.94 -15.50 6.19
CA ASP A 32 3.90 -16.95 6.39
C ASP A 32 5.30 -17.53 6.60
N SER A 33 6.32 -16.94 5.99
CA SER A 33 7.73 -17.28 6.22
C SER A 33 8.34 -16.64 7.47
N ASP A 34 7.57 -15.80 8.18
CA ASP A 34 8.05 -14.92 9.25
C ASP A 34 9.30 -14.12 8.89
N SER A 35 9.41 -13.67 7.63
CA SER A 35 10.58 -12.96 7.15
C SER A 35 10.78 -11.62 7.88
N LYS A 36 11.99 -11.43 8.41
CA LYS A 36 12.44 -10.17 9.04
C LYS A 36 13.31 -9.32 8.12
N ASP A 37 13.31 -9.62 6.82
CA ASP A 37 14.02 -8.84 5.82
C ASP A 37 13.37 -7.46 5.68
N LYS A 38 13.95 -6.48 6.38
CA LYS A 38 13.47 -5.09 6.38
C LYS A 38 13.45 -4.51 4.98
N HIS A 39 14.46 -4.79 4.16
CA HIS A 39 14.57 -4.21 2.82
C HIS A 39 13.45 -4.71 1.91
N LEU A 40 13.16 -6.01 1.96
CA LEU A 40 12.02 -6.60 1.24
C LEU A 40 10.70 -5.96 1.69
N ILE A 41 10.47 -5.85 3.00
CA ILE A 41 9.24 -5.29 3.55
C ILE A 41 9.06 -3.82 3.14
N GLU A 42 10.12 -3.01 3.24
CA GLU A 42 10.13 -1.60 2.87
C GLU A 42 9.88 -1.42 1.37
N MET A 43 10.53 -2.22 0.52
CA MET A 43 10.27 -2.21 -0.93
C MET A 43 8.80 -2.53 -1.27
N LEU A 44 8.18 -3.48 -0.56
CA LEU A 44 6.76 -3.78 -0.73
C LEU A 44 5.88 -2.62 -0.28
N LEU A 45 6.17 -2.02 0.87
CA LEU A 45 5.43 -0.86 1.39
C LEU A 45 5.52 0.33 0.41
N ASP A 46 6.71 0.66 -0.09
CA ASP A 46 6.94 1.73 -1.06
C ASP A 46 6.10 1.54 -2.33
N GLY A 47 6.13 0.32 -2.89
CA GLY A 47 5.35 0.00 -4.09
C GLY A 47 3.85 0.04 -3.86
N MET A 48 3.37 -0.51 -2.74
CA MET A 48 1.95 -0.53 -2.39
C MET A 48 1.40 0.87 -2.10
N LEU A 49 2.22 1.78 -1.57
CA LEU A 49 1.82 3.14 -1.24
C LEU A 49 1.27 3.91 -2.46
N GLY A 50 1.82 3.65 -3.66
CA GLY A 50 1.34 4.21 -4.93
C GLY A 50 -0.07 3.75 -5.34
N PHE A 51 -0.57 2.66 -4.74
CA PHE A 51 -1.88 2.07 -5.03
C PHE A 51 -2.89 2.26 -3.89
N CYS A 52 -2.53 2.95 -2.81
CA CYS A 52 -3.39 3.14 -1.62
C CYS A 52 -4.68 3.95 -1.86
N TRP A 53 -4.88 4.50 -3.07
CA TRP A 53 -6.20 4.98 -3.52
C TRP A 53 -7.23 3.84 -3.64
N ASP A 54 -6.79 2.60 -3.88
CA ASP A 54 -7.63 1.42 -3.84
C ASP A 54 -7.81 0.93 -2.39
N LYS A 55 -9.07 0.70 -1.99
CA LYS A 55 -9.40 0.32 -0.61
C LYS A 55 -8.85 -1.04 -0.22
N ASN A 56 -8.71 -1.98 -1.15
CA ASN A 56 -8.16 -3.30 -0.88
C ASN A 56 -6.64 -3.22 -0.75
N MET A 57 -5.98 -2.39 -1.56
CA MET A 57 -4.57 -2.09 -1.37
C MET A 57 -4.31 -1.49 0.01
N LEU A 58 -5.10 -0.50 0.44
CA LEU A 58 -4.94 0.11 1.76
C LEU A 58 -5.10 -0.90 2.90
N LYS A 59 -6.01 -1.86 2.78
CA LYS A 59 -6.16 -2.95 3.76
C LYS A 59 -4.90 -3.81 3.84
N LEU A 60 -4.34 -4.17 2.68
CA LEU A 60 -3.13 -4.97 2.58
C LEU A 60 -1.91 -4.20 3.10
N TYR A 61 -1.79 -2.92 2.76
CA TYR A 61 -0.75 -2.02 3.26
C TYR A 61 -0.76 -1.98 4.79
N LYS A 62 -1.93 -1.73 5.38
CA LYS A 62 -2.10 -1.76 6.85
C LYS A 62 -1.78 -3.13 7.46
N LYS A 63 -2.01 -4.25 6.75
CA LYS A 63 -1.63 -5.60 7.21
C LYS A 63 -0.11 -5.70 7.32
N LEU A 64 0.62 -5.34 6.27
CA LEU A 64 2.08 -5.35 6.26
C LEU A 64 2.66 -4.37 7.27
N CYS A 65 2.06 -3.17 7.43
CA CYS A 65 2.47 -2.21 8.45
C CYS A 65 2.41 -2.79 9.87
N ARG A 66 1.32 -3.51 10.22
CA ARG A 66 1.18 -4.13 11.54
C ARG A 66 2.20 -5.23 11.77
N TYR A 67 2.50 -6.01 10.73
CA TYR A 67 3.55 -7.02 10.78
C TYR A 67 4.91 -6.36 11.02
N TYR A 68 5.24 -5.33 10.24
CA TYR A 68 6.52 -4.62 10.34
C TYR A 68 6.68 -3.83 11.64
N TYR A 69 5.60 -3.35 12.24
CA TYR A 69 5.64 -2.69 13.55
C TYR A 69 6.27 -3.57 14.64
N GLY A 70 6.07 -4.89 14.59
CA GLY A 70 6.71 -5.83 15.51
C GLY A 70 8.23 -6.02 15.28
N ILE A 71 8.76 -5.48 14.18
CA ILE A 71 10.16 -5.63 13.72
C ILE A 71 10.89 -4.29 13.86
N ASP A 72 10.29 -3.21 13.36
CA ASP A 72 10.81 -1.85 13.42
C ASP A 72 9.68 -0.83 13.59
N SER A 73 9.40 -0.53 14.85
CA SER A 73 8.34 0.43 15.22
C SER A 73 8.72 1.89 14.94
N TYR A 74 9.99 2.20 14.70
CA TYR A 74 10.43 3.54 14.32
C TYR A 74 10.23 3.76 12.82
N ALA A 75 10.70 2.84 11.98
CA ALA A 75 10.57 2.92 10.53
C ALA A 75 9.10 3.00 10.10
N ILE A 76 8.21 2.26 10.76
CA ILE A 76 6.79 2.24 10.39
C ILE A 76 6.07 3.57 10.64
N ALA A 77 6.56 4.40 11.58
CA ALA A 77 5.99 5.73 11.78
C ALA A 77 6.11 6.58 10.50
N SER A 78 7.25 6.51 9.81
CA SER A 78 7.47 7.18 8.53
C SER A 78 6.50 6.69 7.45
N TYR A 79 6.21 5.40 7.40
CA TYR A 79 5.25 4.82 6.45
C TYR A 79 3.79 5.22 6.71
N VAL A 80 3.41 5.38 7.98
CA VAL A 80 2.08 5.91 8.35
C VAL A 80 1.97 7.38 7.97
N ILE A 81 3.02 8.16 8.19
CA ILE A 81 3.09 9.58 7.79
C ILE A 81 3.02 9.71 6.27
N ALA A 82 3.83 8.95 5.52
CA ALA A 82 3.84 8.97 4.06
C ALA A 82 2.45 8.66 3.46
N TYR A 83 1.73 7.69 4.01
CA TYR A 83 0.34 7.45 3.63
C TYR A 83 -0.56 8.66 3.88
N ARG A 84 -0.45 9.30 5.06
CA ARG A 84 -1.29 10.45 5.40
C ARG A 84 -1.03 11.63 4.48
N GLU A 85 0.23 11.93 4.21
CA GLU A 85 0.63 13.02 3.32
C GLU A 85 0.16 12.82 1.88
N MET A 86 0.17 11.57 1.39
CA MET A 86 -0.24 11.27 0.01
C MET A 86 -1.75 11.13 -0.18
N TRP A 87 -2.46 10.54 0.79
CA TRP A 87 -3.83 10.06 0.56
C TRP A 87 -4.85 10.51 1.61
N ASP A 88 -4.43 10.91 2.81
CA ASP A 88 -5.36 11.29 3.87
C ASP A 88 -5.73 12.77 3.78
N SER A 89 -6.99 13.05 3.49
CA SER A 89 -7.53 14.40 3.37
C SER A 89 -7.39 15.27 4.63
N GLU A 90 -7.22 14.66 5.82
CA GLU A 90 -6.96 15.43 7.04
C GLU A 90 -5.59 16.12 7.03
N SER A 91 -4.61 15.60 6.27
CA SER A 91 -3.30 16.25 6.11
C SER A 91 -3.38 17.60 5.37
N LEU A 92 -4.47 17.84 4.64
CA LEU A 92 -4.71 19.04 3.85
C LEU A 92 -5.42 20.16 4.63
N ARG A 93 -5.84 19.91 5.89
CA ARG A 93 -6.41 20.94 6.77
C ARG A 93 -5.29 21.60 7.58
N LYS A 94 -4.66 22.64 7.03
CA LYS A 94 -3.77 23.54 7.76
C LYS A 94 -4.46 24.87 8.03
#